data_AF-A0AA35NT21-F1
#
_entry.id   AF-A0AA35NT21-F1
#
_cell.length_a   1.000
_cell.length_b   1.000
_cell.length_c   1.000
_cell.angle_alpha   90.00
_cell.angle_beta   90.00
_cell.angle_gamma   90.00
#
_symmetry.space_group_name_H-M   'P 1'
#
loop_
_entity.id
_entity.type
_entity.pdbx_description
1 polymer ?
#
loop_
_entity_poly.entity_id
_entity_poly.type
_entity_poly.pdbx_seq_one_letter_code
_entity_poly.pdbx_strand_id
1 'polypeptide(L)'
;MLKYSIQRRFISTFYELFPKTFPKKLPIWTIDQSKLRKEYRQLQAQHHPDMAQQGSEQSSTLNQAYHTLKDPLRRSQYMLKLLRNIDLTQEQTSHEVTTSDPQLLLEVLDVHDELSQMNDEAGVKQLAQENKQRIQDIETRLEQCYRDKNYAAAVKLTVELKYWSNLAKAFKDWVPGQPLELNH
;
A
#
# COMPACT_ATOMS: atom_id res chain seq x y z
N MET A 1 -28.55 15.44 -11.09
CA MET A 1 -28.38 14.53 -9.94
C MET A 1 -27.97 13.15 -10.45
N LEU A 2 -26.67 12.81 -10.47
CA LEU A 2 -26.24 11.45 -10.79
C LEU A 2 -26.48 10.54 -9.58
N LYS A 3 -27.41 9.60 -9.74
CA LYS A 3 -27.65 8.52 -8.79
C LYS A 3 -26.46 7.56 -8.88
N TYR A 4 -25.55 7.61 -7.90
CA TYR A 4 -24.54 6.57 -7.74
C TYR A 4 -25.25 5.27 -7.38
N SER A 5 -25.38 4.38 -8.38
CA SER A 5 -25.92 3.04 -8.20
C SER A 5 -24.92 2.25 -7.36
N ILE A 6 -25.29 1.93 -6.11
CA ILE A 6 -24.54 1.02 -5.27
C ILE A 6 -24.82 -0.39 -5.81
N GLN A 7 -24.01 -0.85 -6.75
CA GLN A 7 -24.00 -2.26 -7.14
C GLN A 7 -23.70 -3.10 -5.90
N ARG A 8 -24.63 -3.99 -5.52
CA ARG A 8 -24.45 -4.98 -4.45
C ARG A 8 -23.21 -5.83 -4.76
N ARG A 9 -22.16 -5.68 -3.96
CA ARG A 9 -20.97 -6.54 -3.98
C ARG A 9 -21.33 -7.90 -3.37
N PHE A 10 -21.17 -8.97 -4.14
CA PHE A 10 -21.32 -10.35 -3.69
C PHE A 10 -20.00 -10.99 -3.19
N ILE A 11 -18.91 -10.22 -3.11
CA ILE A 11 -17.60 -10.69 -2.63
C ILE A 11 -17.27 -9.97 -1.33
N SER A 12 -16.99 -10.73 -0.27
CA SER A 12 -16.52 -10.22 1.01
C SER A 12 -15.25 -9.38 0.81
N THR A 13 -15.27 -8.13 1.27
CA THR A 13 -14.08 -7.29 1.31
C THR A 13 -13.08 -7.82 2.33
N PHE A 14 -11.81 -7.43 2.22
CA PHE A 14 -10.78 -7.80 3.21
C PHE A 14 -11.13 -7.29 4.61
N TYR A 15 -11.86 -6.18 4.73
CA TYR A 15 -12.35 -5.67 6.01
C TYR A 15 -13.39 -6.60 6.64
N GLU A 16 -14.21 -7.29 5.85
CA GLU A 16 -15.21 -8.25 6.33
C GLU A 16 -14.59 -9.55 6.86
N LEU A 17 -13.37 -9.88 6.44
CA LEU A 17 -12.64 -11.07 6.88
C LEU A 17 -12.05 -10.93 8.29
N PHE A 18 -11.96 -9.72 8.83
CA PHE A 18 -11.45 -9.44 10.18
C PHE A 18 -12.52 -8.77 11.05
N PRO A 19 -13.63 -9.46 11.38
CA PRO A 19 -14.77 -8.85 12.08
C PRO A 19 -14.46 -8.37 13.50
N LYS A 20 -13.48 -8.95 14.21
CA LYS A 20 -13.06 -8.43 15.52
C LYS A 20 -12.35 -7.10 15.35
N THR A 21 -11.49 -6.97 14.34
CA THR A 21 -10.74 -5.75 14.01
C THR A 21 -11.66 -4.68 13.45
N PHE A 22 -12.58 -5.05 12.55
CA PHE A 22 -13.54 -4.16 11.90
C PHE A 22 -15.00 -4.55 12.21
N PRO A 23 -15.53 -4.23 13.40
CA PRO A 23 -16.92 -4.56 13.75
C PRO A 23 -17.95 -3.98 12.78
N LYS A 24 -17.66 -2.80 12.21
CA LYS A 24 -18.52 -2.13 11.22
C LYS A 24 -18.37 -2.69 9.80
N LYS A 25 -17.35 -3.52 9.53
CA LYS A 25 -17.08 -4.11 8.21
C LYS A 25 -16.86 -3.08 7.08
N LEU A 26 -16.50 -1.84 7.44
CA LEU A 26 -16.29 -0.75 6.48
C LEU A 26 -14.79 -0.50 6.25
N PRO A 27 -14.40 -0.08 5.03
CA PRO A 27 -13.04 0.37 4.76
C PRO A 27 -12.67 1.59 5.62
N ILE A 28 -11.57 1.49 6.37
CA ILE A 28 -11.00 2.57 7.17
C ILE A 28 -9.48 2.61 6.99
N TRP A 29 -8.91 3.82 6.94
CA TRP A 29 -7.47 4.00 6.78
C TRP A 29 -6.69 3.66 8.05
N THR A 30 -7.14 4.19 9.19
CA THR A 30 -6.51 4.00 10.48
C THR A 30 -6.88 2.63 11.04
N ILE A 31 -5.93 1.69 11.00
CA ILE A 31 -6.10 0.31 11.43
C ILE A 31 -5.22 0.04 12.65
N ASP A 32 -5.80 -0.52 13.71
CA ASP A 32 -5.04 -1.11 14.82
C ASP A 32 -4.31 -2.37 14.32
N GLN A 33 -3.03 -2.21 14.00
CA GLN A 33 -2.18 -3.27 13.47
C GLN A 33 -1.97 -4.43 14.46
N SER A 34 -1.97 -4.13 15.76
CA SER A 34 -1.81 -5.15 16.81
C SER A 34 -3.05 -6.05 16.87
N LYS A 35 -4.24 -5.44 16.79
CA LYS A 35 -5.51 -6.15 16.74
C LYS A 35 -5.66 -6.98 15.46
N LEU A 36 -5.34 -6.37 14.30
CA LEU A 36 -5.33 -7.05 13.01
C LEU A 36 -4.42 -8.29 13.02
N ARG A 37 -3.18 -8.14 13.51
CA ARG A 37 -2.21 -9.24 13.61
C ARG A 37 -2.68 -10.34 14.55
N LYS A 38 -3.31 -9.98 15.68
CA LYS A 38 -3.84 -10.96 16.64
C LYS A 38 -4.97 -11.77 16.02
N GLU A 39 -5.92 -11.11 15.35
CA GLU A 39 -7.03 -11.78 14.69
C GLU A 39 -6.56 -12.65 13.52
N TYR A 40 -5.64 -12.16 12.70
CA TYR A 40 -5.02 -12.94 11.62
C TYR A 40 -4.43 -14.26 12.11
N ARG A 41 -3.64 -14.24 13.19
CA ARG A 41 -3.07 -15.45 13.78
C ARG A 41 -4.14 -16.43 14.29
N GLN A 42 -5.21 -15.90 14.89
CA GLN A 42 -6.32 -16.73 15.36
C GLN A 42 -7.06 -17.40 14.20
N LEU A 43 -7.34 -16.66 13.13
CA LEU A 43 -8.02 -17.18 11.95
C LEU A 43 -7.13 -18.19 11.22
N GLN A 44 -5.84 -17.91 11.01
CA GLN A 44 -4.91 -18.87 10.43
C GLN A 44 -4.84 -20.19 11.21
N ALA A 45 -4.83 -20.13 12.55
CA ALA A 45 -4.79 -21.34 13.38
C ALA A 45 -6.06 -22.20 13.24
N GLN A 46 -7.19 -21.61 12.88
CA GLN A 46 -8.47 -22.30 12.66
C GLN A 46 -8.56 -22.99 11.29
N HIS A 47 -7.73 -22.58 10.32
CA HIS A 47 -7.77 -23.04 8.93
C HIS A 47 -6.53 -23.88 8.55
N HIS A 48 -5.94 -24.61 9.50
CA HIS A 48 -4.74 -25.43 9.26
C HIS A 48 -4.94 -26.38 8.06
N PRO A 49 -3.95 -26.53 7.16
CA PRO A 49 -4.09 -27.27 5.89
C PRO A 49 -4.42 -28.77 6.03
N ASP A 50 -4.35 -29.33 7.24
CA ASP A 50 -4.87 -30.68 7.54
C ASP A 50 -6.41 -30.76 7.45
N MET A 51 -7.11 -29.62 7.42
CA MET A 51 -8.55 -29.52 7.24
C MET A 51 -8.93 -29.26 5.77
N ALA A 52 -8.70 -30.26 4.92
CA ALA A 52 -9.20 -30.38 3.54
C ALA A 52 -8.75 -29.30 2.52
N GLN A 53 -8.89 -29.61 1.21
CA GLN A 53 -8.52 -28.72 0.10
C GLN A 53 -9.19 -27.34 0.15
N GLN A 54 -10.38 -27.21 0.75
CA GLN A 54 -11.07 -25.93 0.95
C GLN A 54 -10.38 -25.00 1.97
N GLY A 55 -9.61 -25.54 2.94
CA GLY A 55 -8.85 -24.75 3.90
C GLY A 55 -7.67 -23.97 3.27
N SER A 56 -7.17 -24.45 2.12
CA SER A 56 -6.06 -23.83 1.40
C SER A 56 -6.44 -22.50 0.74
N GLU A 57 -7.58 -22.45 0.04
CA GLU A 57 -8.06 -21.22 -0.63
C GLU A 57 -8.50 -20.15 0.38
N GLN A 58 -9.05 -20.57 1.51
CA GLN A 58 -9.40 -19.67 2.61
C GLN A 58 -8.15 -19.07 3.27
N SER A 59 -7.10 -19.88 3.45
CA SER A 59 -5.82 -19.45 4.00
C SER A 59 -5.09 -18.46 3.07
N SER A 60 -5.08 -18.72 1.76
CA SER A 60 -4.45 -17.81 0.79
C SER A 60 -5.16 -16.45 0.73
N THR A 61 -6.49 -16.46 0.73
CA THR A 61 -7.31 -15.23 0.76
C THR A 61 -7.08 -14.44 2.05
N LEU A 62 -7.04 -15.11 3.20
CA LEU A 62 -6.76 -14.49 4.49
C LEU A 62 -5.37 -13.86 4.54
N ASN A 63 -4.36 -14.53 3.98
CA ASN A 63 -3.00 -14.00 3.85
C ASN A 63 -2.97 -12.75 3.00
N GLN A 64 -3.59 -12.80 1.83
CA GLN A 64 -3.68 -11.65 0.94
C GLN A 64 -4.36 -10.47 1.63
N ALA A 65 -5.47 -10.71 2.32
CA ALA A 65 -6.21 -9.71 3.06
C ALA A 65 -5.34 -9.06 4.15
N TYR A 66 -4.69 -9.88 4.98
CA TYR A 66 -3.81 -9.39 6.04
C TYR A 66 -2.67 -8.55 5.49
N HIS A 67 -1.94 -9.06 4.50
CA HIS A 67 -0.80 -8.34 3.92
C HIS A 67 -1.22 -7.06 3.19
N THR A 68 -2.40 -7.04 2.58
CA THR A 68 -2.97 -5.83 1.95
C THR A 68 -3.34 -4.78 2.99
N LEU A 69 -4.03 -5.18 4.06
CA LEU A 69 -4.44 -4.23 5.10
C LEU A 69 -3.28 -3.79 5.98
N LYS A 70 -2.22 -4.59 6.11
CA LYS A 70 -1.02 -4.23 6.88
C LYS A 70 -0.18 -3.16 6.18
N ASP A 71 0.06 -3.31 4.88
CA ASP A 71 0.92 -2.42 4.10
C ASP A 71 0.17 -1.13 3.69
N PRO A 72 0.67 0.08 4.02
CA PRO A 72 -0.04 1.34 3.73
C PRO A 72 -0.29 1.57 2.24
N LEU A 73 0.67 1.26 1.36
CA LEU A 73 0.52 1.40 -0.09
C LEU A 73 -0.59 0.49 -0.61
N ARG A 74 -0.52 -0.81 -0.32
CA ARG A 74 -1.53 -1.79 -0.72
C ARG A 74 -2.89 -1.48 -0.12
N ARG A 75 -2.95 -1.00 1.12
CA ARG A 75 -4.19 -0.57 1.78
C ARG A 75 -4.81 0.59 1.02
N SER A 76 -4.02 1.59 0.63
CA SER A 76 -4.54 2.77 -0.08
C SER A 76 -5.07 2.38 -1.46
N GLN A 77 -4.29 1.60 -2.22
CA GLN A 77 -4.72 1.06 -3.52
C GLN A 77 -6.03 0.26 -3.39
N TYR A 78 -6.12 -0.61 -2.38
CA TYR A 78 -7.31 -1.42 -2.14
C TYR A 78 -8.52 -0.55 -1.76
N MET A 79 -8.35 0.45 -0.90
CA MET A 79 -9.42 1.37 -0.53
C MET A 79 -9.94 2.17 -1.74
N LEU A 80 -9.06 2.69 -2.58
CA LEU A 80 -9.44 3.41 -3.81
C LEU A 80 -10.20 2.50 -4.79
N LYS A 81 -9.76 1.25 -4.95
CA LYS A 81 -10.49 0.25 -5.74
C LYS A 81 -11.88 -0.01 -5.17
N LEU A 82 -12.00 -0.17 -3.84
CA LEU A 82 -13.29 -0.42 -3.19
C LEU A 82 -14.23 0.79 -3.20
N LEU A 83 -13.74 2.01 -2.97
CA LEU A 83 -14.59 3.18 -2.73
C LEU A 83 -14.88 3.95 -4.03
N ARG A 84 -13.95 3.93 -4.98
CA ARG A 84 -14.01 4.75 -6.21
C ARG A 84 -13.86 3.94 -7.49
N ASN A 85 -13.66 2.62 -7.41
CA ASN A 85 -13.40 1.75 -8.57
C ASN A 85 -12.15 2.17 -9.36
N ILE A 86 -11.15 2.72 -8.67
CA ILE A 86 -9.87 3.13 -9.26
C ILE A 86 -8.84 2.07 -8.88
N ASP A 87 -8.30 1.37 -9.87
CA ASP A 87 -7.28 0.35 -9.65
C ASP A 87 -5.88 0.89 -9.99
N LEU A 88 -5.17 1.33 -8.94
CA LEU A 88 -3.81 1.86 -9.03
C LEU A 88 -2.72 0.76 -9.04
N THR A 89 -3.09 -0.52 -9.05
CA THR A 89 -2.11 -1.59 -9.32
C THR A 89 -1.88 -1.77 -10.82
N GLN A 90 -2.78 -1.26 -11.65
CA GLN A 90 -2.62 -1.25 -13.11
C GLN A 90 -1.68 -0.11 -13.52
N GLU A 91 -0.65 -0.45 -14.27
CA GLU A 91 0.40 0.48 -14.69
C GLU A 91 -0.19 1.69 -15.44
N GLN A 92 -1.10 1.44 -16.40
CA GLN A 92 -1.80 2.46 -17.18
C GLN A 92 -2.47 3.52 -16.29
N THR A 93 -3.28 3.11 -15.31
CA THR A 93 -3.97 4.02 -14.40
C THR A 93 -2.98 4.83 -13.55
N SER A 94 -1.88 4.20 -13.12
CA SER A 94 -0.84 4.91 -12.37
C SER A 94 -0.09 5.92 -13.25
N HIS A 95 0.22 5.55 -14.50
CA HIS A 95 0.95 6.37 -15.46
C HIS A 95 0.16 7.63 -15.86
N GLU A 96 -1.15 7.53 -16.05
CA GLU A 96 -2.01 8.69 -16.32
C GLU A 96 -1.96 9.73 -15.20
N VAL A 97 -1.89 9.28 -13.94
CA VAL A 97 -1.77 10.16 -12.78
C VAL A 97 -0.36 10.74 -12.67
N THR A 98 0.68 9.91 -12.84
CA THR A 98 2.08 10.39 -12.76
C THR A 98 2.41 11.38 -13.87
N THR A 99 1.91 11.19 -15.10
CA THR A 99 2.16 12.10 -16.23
C THR A 99 1.63 13.51 -15.94
N SER A 100 0.66 13.64 -15.03
CA SER A 100 0.13 14.93 -14.59
C SER A 100 0.97 15.62 -13.50
N ASP A 101 2.07 15.00 -13.03
CA ASP A 101 2.96 15.52 -11.99
C ASP A 101 4.45 15.33 -12.35
N PRO A 102 4.99 16.19 -13.25
CA PRO A 102 6.40 16.12 -13.66
C PRO A 102 7.38 16.37 -12.51
N GLN A 103 6.96 17.13 -11.49
CA GLN A 103 7.80 17.50 -10.36
C GLN A 103 8.12 16.27 -9.49
N LEU A 104 7.12 15.42 -9.24
CA LEU A 104 7.31 14.15 -8.54
C LEU A 104 8.35 13.26 -9.26
N LEU A 105 8.24 13.15 -10.58
CA LEU A 105 9.16 12.32 -11.37
C LEU A 105 10.61 12.81 -11.25
N LEU A 106 10.82 14.13 -11.33
CA LEU A 106 12.13 14.72 -11.18
C LEU A 106 12.71 14.43 -9.79
N GLU A 107 11.93 14.63 -8.72
CA GLU A 107 12.38 14.35 -7.35
C GLU A 107 12.74 12.88 -7.13
N VAL A 108 11.98 11.96 -7.70
CA VAL A 108 12.26 10.52 -7.60
C VAL A 108 13.56 10.18 -8.36
N LEU A 109 13.77 10.76 -9.54
CA LEU A 109 15.00 10.58 -10.31
C LEU A 109 16.22 11.14 -9.57
N ASP A 110 16.11 12.33 -8.99
CA ASP A 110 17.20 12.96 -8.23
C ASP A 110 17.65 12.07 -7.05
N VAL A 111 16.69 11.50 -6.30
CA VAL A 111 17.01 10.59 -5.18
C VAL A 111 17.60 9.26 -5.67
N HIS A 112 17.18 8.78 -6.84
CA HIS A 112 17.79 7.62 -7.47
C HIS A 112 19.24 7.87 -7.88
N ASP A 113 19.51 9.01 -8.51
CA ASP A 113 20.86 9.42 -8.90
C ASP A 113 21.74 9.59 -7.67
N GLU A 114 21.24 10.23 -6.61
CA GLU A 114 21.94 10.37 -5.34
C GLU A 114 22.31 9.00 -4.75
N LEU A 115 21.36 8.04 -4.71
CA LEU A 115 21.63 6.67 -4.26
C LEU A 115 22.68 5.96 -5.12
N SER A 116 22.71 6.20 -6.43
CA SER A 116 23.68 5.59 -7.35
C SER A 116 25.12 6.07 -7.13
N GLN A 117 25.29 7.29 -6.61
CA GLN A 117 26.60 7.87 -6.32
C GLN A 117 27.11 7.55 -4.92
N MET A 118 26.29 6.92 -4.07
CA MET A 118 26.68 6.53 -2.71
C MET A 118 27.75 5.43 -2.75
N ASN A 119 28.80 5.62 -1.95
CA ASN A 119 29.91 4.66 -1.83
C ASN A 119 30.01 4.06 -0.43
N ASP A 120 29.17 4.49 0.50
CA ASP A 120 29.19 4.06 1.89
C ASP A 120 27.78 3.83 2.45
N GLU A 121 27.70 2.92 3.42
CA GLU A 121 26.43 2.52 4.03
C GLU A 121 25.82 3.63 4.91
N ALA A 122 26.63 4.58 5.39
CA ALA A 122 26.14 5.65 6.26
C ALA A 122 25.31 6.67 5.47
N GLY A 123 25.77 7.07 4.28
CA GLY A 123 25.00 7.92 3.35
C GLY A 123 23.69 7.27 2.92
N VAL A 124 23.72 5.98 2.57
CA VAL A 124 22.51 5.22 2.21
C VAL A 124 21.51 5.15 3.37
N LYS A 125 22.00 4.94 4.61
CA LYS A 125 21.14 4.95 5.80
C LYS A 125 20.49 6.30 6.04
N GLN A 126 21.20 7.41 5.79
CA GLN A 126 20.64 8.74 5.89
C GLN A 126 19.53 8.95 4.86
N LEU A 127 19.80 8.63 3.58
CA LEU A 127 18.82 8.76 2.51
C LEU A 127 17.58 7.89 2.73
N ALA A 128 17.78 6.67 3.22
CA ALA A 128 16.70 5.78 3.62
C ALA A 128 15.85 6.35 4.77
N GLN A 129 16.47 7.05 5.72
CA GLN A 129 15.78 7.69 6.83
C GLN A 129 14.96 8.91 6.37
N GLU A 130 15.47 9.69 5.44
CA GLU A 130 14.71 10.79 4.81
C GLU A 130 13.53 10.25 4.00
N ASN A 131 13.74 9.21 3.19
CA ASN A 131 12.65 8.54 2.46
C ASN A 131 11.57 7.98 3.40
N LYS A 132 11.99 7.44 4.56
CA LYS A 132 11.04 6.99 5.59
C LYS A 132 10.19 8.13 6.14
N GLN A 133 10.76 9.34 6.32
CA GLN A 133 10.00 10.52 6.73
C GLN A 133 9.00 10.93 5.64
N ARG A 134 9.43 10.97 4.37
CA ARG A 134 8.52 11.23 3.21
C ARG A 134 7.32 10.28 3.22
N ILE A 135 7.56 8.97 3.42
CA ILE A 135 6.50 7.96 3.51
C ILE A 135 5.54 8.25 4.68
N GLN A 136 6.06 8.56 5.87
CA GLN A 136 5.25 8.86 7.06
C GLN A 136 4.36 10.09 6.87
N ASP A 137 4.90 11.13 6.23
CA ASP A 137 4.16 12.34 5.91
C ASP A 137 3.03 12.06 4.92
N ILE A 138 3.29 11.24 3.89
CA ILE A 138 2.26 10.80 2.94
C ILE A 138 1.18 9.97 3.62
N GLU A 139 1.54 9.05 4.52
CA GLU A 139 0.57 8.26 5.30
C GLU A 139 -0.35 9.15 6.14
N THR A 140 0.19 10.22 6.72
CA THR A 140 -0.56 11.22 7.50
C THR A 140 -1.49 12.03 6.59
N ARG A 141 -1.01 12.47 5.42
CA ARG A 141 -1.83 13.18 4.42
C ARG A 141 -2.94 12.28 3.86
N LEU A 142 -2.66 10.99 3.65
CA LEU A 142 -3.65 10.00 3.24
C LEU A 142 -4.73 9.82 4.29
N GLU A 143 -4.37 9.78 5.58
CA GLU A 143 -5.36 9.74 6.67
C GLU A 143 -6.35 10.90 6.56
N GLN A 144 -5.83 12.11 6.36
CA GLN A 144 -6.66 13.31 6.21
C GLN A 144 -7.56 13.21 4.97
N CYS A 145 -7.01 12.75 3.83
CA CYS A 145 -7.78 12.57 2.61
C CYS A 145 -8.94 11.57 2.77
N TYR A 146 -8.72 10.45 3.46
CA TYR A 146 -9.78 9.47 3.71
C TYR A 146 -10.82 9.97 4.71
N ARG A 147 -10.39 10.74 5.73
CA ARG A 147 -11.29 11.41 6.69
C ARG A 147 -12.21 12.40 5.99
N ASP A 148 -11.65 13.24 5.13
CA ASP A 148 -12.36 14.32 4.43
C ASP A 148 -13.02 13.82 3.12
N LYS A 149 -12.86 12.53 2.79
CA LYS A 149 -13.32 11.90 1.54
C LYS A 149 -12.76 12.59 0.28
N ASN A 150 -11.59 13.20 0.37
CA ASN A 150 -10.87 13.78 -0.76
C ASN A 150 -10.11 12.70 -1.53
N TYR A 151 -10.85 11.88 -2.28
CA TYR A 151 -10.26 10.75 -3.02
C TYR A 151 -9.37 11.16 -4.19
N ALA A 152 -9.60 12.36 -4.76
CA ALA A 152 -8.73 12.86 -5.83
C ALA A 152 -7.31 13.12 -5.32
N ALA A 153 -7.19 13.73 -4.13
CA ALA A 153 -5.90 13.87 -3.46
C ALA A 153 -5.31 12.52 -3.03
N ALA A 154 -6.14 11.61 -2.51
CA ALA A 154 -5.70 10.26 -2.12
C ALA A 154 -5.11 9.47 -3.30
N VAL A 155 -5.64 9.62 -4.51
CA VAL A 155 -5.09 9.00 -5.72
C VAL A 155 -3.67 9.48 -5.98
N LYS A 156 -3.44 10.80 -6.00
CA LYS A 156 -2.11 11.38 -6.22
C LYS A 156 -1.11 10.92 -5.15
N LEU A 157 -1.48 11.02 -3.89
CA LEU A 157 -0.67 10.58 -2.75
C LEU A 157 -0.34 9.08 -2.79
N THR A 158 -1.25 8.25 -3.30
CA THR A 158 -1.00 6.80 -3.40
C THR A 158 0.02 6.48 -4.50
N VAL A 159 0.02 7.26 -5.59
CA VAL A 159 1.02 7.15 -6.65
C VAL A 159 2.38 7.63 -6.16
N GLU A 160 2.42 8.78 -5.47
CA GLU A 160 3.62 9.28 -4.79
C GLU A 160 4.19 8.23 -3.81
N LEU A 161 3.35 7.64 -2.95
CA LEU A 161 3.73 6.58 -2.02
C LEU A 161 4.31 5.34 -2.73
N LYS A 162 3.84 5.01 -3.94
CA LYS A 162 4.38 3.88 -4.74
C LYS A 162 5.86 4.09 -5.05
N TYR A 163 6.24 5.27 -5.52
CA TYR A 163 7.63 5.58 -5.87
C TYR A 163 8.55 5.53 -4.64
N TRP A 164 8.16 6.20 -3.55
CA TRP A 164 8.94 6.17 -2.30
C TRP A 164 9.03 4.77 -1.69
N SER A 165 7.99 3.95 -1.83
CA SER A 165 8.00 2.55 -1.41
C SER A 165 8.92 1.67 -2.26
N ASN A 166 9.05 1.97 -3.56
CA ASN A 166 10.01 1.30 -4.45
C ASN A 166 11.45 1.70 -4.09
N LEU A 167 11.72 3.00 -3.86
CA LEU A 167 13.00 3.47 -3.34
C LEU A 167 13.35 2.84 -1.98
N ALA A 168 12.37 2.66 -1.09
CA ALA A 168 12.57 1.96 0.19
C ALA A 168 13.02 0.49 0.03
N LYS A 169 12.71 -0.16 -1.10
CA LYS A 169 13.27 -1.48 -1.44
C LYS A 169 14.67 -1.33 -2.00
N ALA A 170 14.89 -0.39 -2.91
CA ALA A 170 16.22 -0.11 -3.47
C ALA A 170 17.26 0.17 -2.39
N PHE A 171 16.93 0.93 -1.33
CA PHE A 171 17.84 1.14 -0.20
C PHE A 171 18.19 -0.14 0.59
N LYS A 172 17.28 -1.12 0.65
CA LYS A 172 17.54 -2.41 1.33
C LYS A 172 18.36 -3.36 0.47
N ASP A 173 18.15 -3.27 -0.84
CA ASP A 173 18.82 -4.10 -1.83
C ASP A 173 20.16 -3.49 -2.29
N TRP A 174 20.48 -2.26 -1.85
CA TRP A 174 21.73 -1.58 -2.15
C TRP A 174 22.93 -2.34 -1.60
N VAL A 175 23.95 -2.50 -2.45
CA VAL A 175 25.22 -3.14 -2.11
C VAL A 175 26.37 -2.25 -2.64
N PRO A 176 27.44 -2.03 -1.86
CA PRO A 176 28.57 -1.23 -2.32
C PRO A 176 29.18 -1.77 -3.62
N GLY A 177 29.35 -0.90 -4.61
CA GLY A 177 30.01 -1.23 -5.89
C GLY A 177 29.15 -2.04 -6.87
N GLN A 178 27.85 -2.25 -6.61
CA GLN A 178 26.93 -2.84 -7.59
C GLN A 178 26.01 -1.79 -8.23
N PRO A 179 25.73 -1.89 -9.53
CA PRO A 179 24.73 -1.06 -10.18
C PRO A 179 23.32 -1.38 -9.65
N LEU A 180 22.51 -0.35 -9.41
CA LEU A 180 21.13 -0.48 -8.96
C LEU A 180 20.24 -0.96 -10.13
N GLU A 181 19.50 -2.06 -9.94
CA GLU A 181 18.44 -2.44 -10.87
C GLU A 181 17.19 -1.58 -10.63
N LEU A 182 16.80 -0.80 -11.64
CA LEU A 182 15.66 0.11 -11.57
C LEU A 182 14.37 -0.61 -11.98
N ASN A 183 13.42 -0.75 -11.05
CA ASN A 183 12.06 -1.19 -11.34
C ASN A 183 11.11 0.02 -11.22
N HIS A 184 10.69 0.58 -12.36
CA HIS A 184 9.72 1.69 -12.44
C HIS A 184 8.26 1.19 -12.39
#